data_AF-A0A0D6LHH6-F1
#
_entry.id   AF-A0A0D6LHH6-F1
#
_cell.length_a   1.000
_cell.length_b   1.000
_cell.length_c   1.000
_cell.angle_alpha   90.00
_cell.angle_beta   90.00
_cell.angle_gamma   90.00
#
_symmetry.space_group_name_H-M   'P 1'
#
loop_
_entity.id
_entity.type
_entity.pdbx_description
1 polymer ?
#
loop_
_entity_poly.entity_id
_entity_poly.type
_entity_poly.pdbx_seq_one_letter_code
_entity_poly.pdbx_strand_id
1 'polypeptide(L)'
;MKRTRFSISSSGYSLQVAGEKMQMLEFGLRRAQGPNGGLTASKYCYIGGFDGTSNVLAGKLFGIPVKGTQAHSFVCSFSSANDLRIRSLKSRDGSLECDLYSLSEEKRRWIMGKIDWGVVESEVSEGELAAFVAYAIAFPSSNMSLIDTYDVLRSGVINFVAVTLALFDLGYKSIGCRIDSGDLSYLSKEVRTRFGKVAELYDTIPSLFLMSQRTPPYFRHPSLDWIQTLIIVASNDINEETIMSLNEQSHEIDAFGVGTHLVTCQKQPALGCVYKVHIYFIRLFQESKRALVVASKVETLHQVFWADGAIAQELPSINAIRDRVIQSLRTVRKDHRRSLNPTPYKVSVSEKLYTFLHTLWLQNAPIGQLE
;
A
#
# COMPACT_ATOMS: atom_id res chain seq x y z
N MET A 1 -22.29 1.72 6.63
CA MET A 1 -21.84 1.94 8.03
C MET A 1 -21.19 0.74 8.69
N LYS A 2 -21.75 -0.49 8.67
CA LYS A 2 -21.18 -1.64 9.42
C LYS A 2 -19.76 -2.09 8.99
N ARG A 3 -19.38 -1.84 7.72
CA ARG A 3 -18.08 -2.25 7.12
C ARG A 3 -17.00 -1.17 7.18
N THR A 4 -17.42 0.07 7.37
CA THR A 4 -16.62 1.29 7.33
C THR A 4 -15.53 1.37 8.41
N ARG A 5 -15.86 0.99 9.65
CA ARG A 5 -14.92 1.04 10.78
C ARG A 5 -13.87 -0.08 10.73
N PHE A 6 -14.17 -1.17 10.04
CA PHE A 6 -13.28 -2.33 9.93
C PHE A 6 -12.08 -2.05 9.04
N SER A 7 -12.30 -1.43 7.88
CA SER A 7 -11.18 -1.02 7.02
C SER A 7 -10.26 -0.04 7.74
N ILE A 8 -10.78 0.86 8.59
CA ILE A 8 -9.96 1.79 9.39
C ILE A 8 -9.17 1.03 10.47
N SER A 9 -9.79 0.12 11.22
CA SER A 9 -9.09 -0.63 12.28
C SER A 9 -8.06 -1.60 11.71
N SER A 10 -8.39 -2.34 10.65
CA SER A 10 -7.46 -3.24 9.97
C SER A 10 -6.32 -2.46 9.33
N SER A 11 -6.60 -1.29 8.73
CA SER A 11 -5.54 -0.43 8.19
C SER A 11 -4.60 0.09 9.27
N GLY A 12 -5.16 0.59 10.38
CA GLY A 12 -4.37 1.07 11.51
C GLY A 12 -3.49 -0.03 12.12
N TYR A 13 -4.01 -1.25 12.20
CA TYR A 13 -3.24 -2.40 12.67
C TYR A 13 -2.15 -2.82 11.67
N SER A 14 -2.46 -2.88 10.37
CA SER A 14 -1.49 -3.17 9.32
C SER A 14 -0.32 -2.18 9.33
N LEU A 15 -0.58 -0.88 9.52
CA LEU A 15 0.46 0.15 9.65
C LEU A 15 1.33 -0.04 10.89
N GLN A 16 0.71 -0.42 12.02
CA GLN A 16 1.45 -0.68 13.25
C GLN A 16 2.42 -1.86 13.10
N VAL A 17 2.03 -2.89 12.35
CA VAL A 17 2.87 -4.07 12.13
C VAL A 17 3.92 -3.79 11.04
N ALA A 18 3.58 -3.10 9.96
CA ALA A 18 4.52 -2.78 8.88
C ALA A 18 5.66 -1.85 9.32
N GLY A 19 5.41 -0.94 10.27
CA GLY A 19 6.39 0.01 10.77
C GLY A 19 6.34 1.36 10.05
N GLU A 20 6.89 2.40 10.70
CA GLU A 20 6.64 3.81 10.33
C GLU A 20 7.24 4.25 8.99
N LYS A 21 8.17 3.47 8.42
CA LYS A 21 8.85 3.80 7.15
C LYS A 21 8.24 3.13 5.92
N MET A 22 7.33 2.16 6.12
CA MET A 22 6.77 1.35 5.04
C MET A 22 5.58 2.03 4.38
N GLN A 23 5.52 1.98 3.05
CA GLN A 23 4.34 2.46 2.32
C GLN A 23 3.26 1.37 2.25
N MET A 24 2.01 1.74 2.51
CA MET A 24 0.88 0.81 2.47
C MET A 24 -0.08 1.17 1.35
N LEU A 25 -0.29 0.25 0.40
CA LEU A 25 -1.09 0.46 -0.80
C LEU A 25 -2.31 -0.48 -0.82
N GLU A 26 -3.48 0.06 -1.14
CA GLU A 26 -4.74 -0.70 -1.22
C GLU A 26 -4.98 -1.22 -2.64
N PHE A 27 -4.90 -2.53 -2.84
CA PHE A 27 -5.07 -3.22 -4.13
C PHE A 27 -6.27 -4.20 -4.16
N GLY A 28 -7.23 -4.01 -3.27
CA GLY A 28 -8.34 -4.92 -3.02
C GLY A 28 -9.56 -4.73 -3.94
N LEU A 29 -9.61 -3.70 -4.78
CA LEU A 29 -10.77 -3.39 -5.64
C LEU A 29 -11.40 -4.62 -6.31
N ARG A 30 -10.59 -5.52 -6.88
CA ARG A 30 -11.05 -6.72 -7.61
C ARG A 30 -11.78 -7.77 -6.75
N ARG A 31 -11.62 -7.72 -5.43
CA ARG A 31 -12.28 -8.62 -4.46
C ARG A 31 -13.28 -7.88 -3.56
N ALA A 32 -13.52 -6.60 -3.84
CA ALA A 32 -14.41 -5.79 -3.03
C ALA A 32 -15.86 -6.28 -3.13
N GLN A 33 -16.59 -6.20 -2.02
CA GLN A 33 -17.95 -6.76 -1.93
C GLN A 33 -19.01 -5.78 -2.46
N GLY A 34 -19.54 -6.07 -3.65
CA GLY A 34 -20.64 -5.33 -4.27
C GLY A 34 -20.19 -4.04 -4.98
N PRO A 35 -21.13 -3.34 -5.65
CA PRO A 35 -20.80 -2.23 -6.56
C PRO A 35 -20.13 -1.04 -5.86
N ASN A 36 -20.52 -0.77 -4.61
CA ASN A 36 -19.95 0.32 -3.80
C ASN A 36 -18.83 -0.16 -2.85
N GLY A 37 -18.55 -1.47 -2.81
CA GLY A 37 -17.57 -2.05 -1.89
C GLY A 37 -16.17 -1.51 -2.13
N GLY A 38 -15.76 -1.44 -3.40
CA GLY A 38 -14.42 -0.97 -3.78
C GLY A 38 -14.20 0.49 -3.40
N LEU A 39 -15.12 1.38 -3.79
CA LEU A 39 -15.01 2.81 -3.51
C LEU A 39 -14.96 3.11 -2.01
N THR A 40 -15.84 2.47 -1.25
CA THR A 40 -15.88 2.67 0.21
C THR A 40 -14.66 2.09 0.90
N ALA A 41 -14.21 0.91 0.50
CA ALA A 41 -13.00 0.31 1.06
C ALA A 41 -11.76 1.20 0.81
N SER A 42 -11.52 1.63 -0.42
CA SER A 42 -10.38 2.51 -0.74
C SER A 42 -10.40 3.80 0.09
N LYS A 43 -11.58 4.44 0.23
CA LYS A 43 -11.76 5.63 1.06
C LYS A 43 -11.37 5.38 2.52
N TYR A 44 -11.86 4.29 3.11
CA TYR A 44 -11.66 4.02 4.53
C TYR A 44 -10.29 3.43 4.85
N CYS A 45 -9.64 2.74 3.90
CA CYS A 45 -8.25 2.33 4.04
C CYS A 45 -7.32 3.55 4.06
N TYR A 46 -7.55 4.51 3.16
CA TYR A 46 -6.80 5.77 3.14
C TYR A 46 -6.97 6.57 4.43
N ILE A 47 -8.20 6.71 4.94
CA ILE A 47 -8.48 7.33 6.25
C ILE A 47 -7.78 6.57 7.39
N GLY A 48 -7.74 5.23 7.29
CA GLY A 48 -7.02 4.37 8.24
C GLY A 48 -5.50 4.49 8.19
N GLY A 49 -4.97 5.19 7.18
CA GLY A 49 -3.57 5.59 7.07
C GLY A 49 -2.81 4.98 5.88
N PHE A 50 -3.47 4.26 4.97
CA PHE A 50 -2.84 3.81 3.72
C PHE A 50 -2.49 4.98 2.80
N ASP A 51 -1.43 4.85 2.01
CA ASP A 51 -0.83 5.95 1.24
C ASP A 51 -1.43 6.11 -0.16
N GLY A 52 -2.03 5.05 -0.71
CA GLY A 52 -2.66 5.10 -2.02
C GLY A 52 -3.56 3.90 -2.30
N THR A 53 -4.24 3.95 -3.44
CA THR A 53 -5.19 2.93 -3.90
C THR A 53 -5.03 2.66 -5.40
N SER A 54 -5.34 1.45 -5.85
CA SER A 54 -5.52 1.15 -7.28
C SER A 54 -6.86 1.62 -7.85
N ASN A 55 -7.78 2.09 -7.00
CA ASN A 55 -9.12 2.50 -7.40
C ASN A 55 -9.17 3.92 -7.96
N VAL A 56 -9.17 4.03 -9.28
CA VAL A 56 -9.22 5.32 -10.00
C VAL A 56 -10.46 6.16 -9.66
N LEU A 57 -11.61 5.53 -9.34
CA LEU A 57 -12.82 6.25 -8.96
C LEU A 57 -12.65 6.91 -7.59
N ALA A 58 -11.96 6.25 -6.66
CA ALA A 58 -11.63 6.82 -5.36
C ALA A 58 -10.66 8.00 -5.51
N GLY A 59 -9.69 7.91 -6.42
CA GLY A 59 -8.83 9.03 -6.78
C GLY A 59 -9.61 10.22 -7.34
N LYS A 60 -10.52 9.98 -8.27
CA LYS A 60 -11.37 11.02 -8.87
C LYS A 60 -12.28 11.73 -7.86
N LEU A 61 -12.95 10.97 -6.98
CA LEU A 61 -13.97 11.52 -6.09
C LEU A 61 -13.41 12.09 -4.79
N PHE A 62 -12.29 11.55 -4.29
CA PHE A 62 -11.76 11.91 -2.97
C PHE A 62 -10.33 12.47 -3.02
N GLY A 63 -9.71 12.56 -4.19
CA GLY A 63 -8.33 13.03 -4.32
C GLY A 63 -7.30 12.07 -3.72
N ILE A 64 -7.65 10.80 -3.53
CA ILE A 64 -6.74 9.79 -2.98
C ILE A 64 -5.64 9.49 -4.01
N PRO A 65 -4.35 9.45 -3.63
CA PRO A 65 -3.27 9.10 -4.53
C PRO A 65 -3.51 7.73 -5.19
N VAL A 66 -3.57 7.72 -6.52
CA VAL A 66 -3.72 6.49 -7.29
C VAL A 66 -2.34 5.89 -7.51
N LYS A 67 -2.19 4.62 -7.14
CA LYS A 67 -0.95 3.85 -7.30
C LYS A 67 -1.29 2.52 -7.95
N GLY A 68 -0.49 2.11 -8.92
CA GLY A 68 -0.68 0.87 -9.65
C GLY A 68 0.51 0.57 -10.54
N THR A 69 0.63 -0.70 -10.91
CA THR A 69 1.64 -1.21 -11.84
C THR A 69 0.95 -2.05 -12.90
N GLN A 70 1.72 -2.63 -13.82
CA GLN A 70 1.23 -3.64 -14.75
C GLN A 70 0.71 -4.92 -14.06
N ALA A 71 -0.18 -5.63 -14.75
CA ALA A 71 -0.67 -6.95 -14.34
C ALA A 71 0.06 -8.06 -15.08
N HIS A 72 0.04 -9.29 -14.55
CA HIS A 72 0.60 -10.45 -15.25
C HIS A 72 0.02 -10.62 -16.65
N SER A 73 -1.28 -10.38 -16.84
CA SER A 73 -1.92 -10.48 -18.16
C SER A 73 -1.34 -9.51 -19.20
N PHE A 74 -0.82 -8.36 -18.75
CA PHE A 74 -0.14 -7.42 -19.63
C PHE A 74 1.24 -7.93 -20.01
N VAL A 75 2.01 -8.51 -19.08
CA VAL A 75 3.33 -9.07 -19.39
C VAL A 75 3.20 -10.28 -20.32
N CYS A 76 2.28 -11.21 -20.00
CA CYS A 76 2.05 -12.41 -20.80
C CYS A 76 1.48 -12.15 -22.20
N SER A 77 0.99 -10.93 -22.50
CA SER A 77 0.52 -10.60 -23.86
C SER A 77 1.66 -10.33 -24.84
N PHE A 78 2.90 -10.27 -24.37
CA PHE A 78 4.09 -10.09 -25.21
C PHE A 78 4.88 -11.39 -25.26
N SER A 79 5.14 -11.88 -26.47
CA SER A 79 5.99 -13.04 -26.72
C SER A 79 7.38 -12.62 -27.20
N SER A 80 7.49 -11.50 -27.91
CA SER A 80 8.75 -11.03 -28.49
C SER A 80 8.76 -9.52 -28.75
N ALA A 81 9.90 -9.00 -29.24
CA ALA A 81 10.03 -7.63 -29.71
C ALA A 81 9.00 -7.22 -30.78
N ASN A 82 8.48 -8.19 -31.56
CA ASN A 82 7.56 -7.92 -32.67
C ASN A 82 6.17 -7.47 -32.20
N ASP A 83 5.83 -7.73 -30.93
CA ASP A 83 4.56 -7.33 -30.34
C ASP A 83 4.54 -5.83 -29.98
N LEU A 84 5.70 -5.16 -30.00
CA LEU A 84 5.83 -3.72 -29.76
C LEU A 84 5.40 -2.91 -30.99
N ARG A 85 4.25 -2.26 -30.89
CA ARG A 85 3.78 -1.30 -31.92
C ARG A 85 4.52 0.04 -31.88
N ILE A 86 4.87 0.49 -30.67
CA ILE A 86 5.58 1.75 -30.44
C ILE A 86 6.88 1.38 -29.74
N ARG A 87 7.99 1.86 -30.31
CA ARG A 87 9.34 1.59 -29.82
C ARG A 87 10.12 2.86 -29.49
N SER A 88 9.69 4.00 -30.05
CA SER A 88 10.39 5.26 -29.82
C SER A 88 9.95 5.92 -28.52
N LEU A 89 10.92 6.50 -27.81
CA LEU A 89 10.71 7.36 -26.65
C LEU A 89 11.54 8.63 -26.81
N LYS A 90 10.91 9.77 -26.55
CA LYS A 90 11.59 11.06 -26.46
C LYS A 90 12.21 11.23 -25.08
N SER A 91 13.47 11.65 -25.08
CA SER A 91 14.17 12.17 -23.91
C SER A 91 13.35 13.24 -23.17
N ARG A 92 13.61 13.40 -21.88
CA ARG A 92 12.86 14.30 -21.01
C ARG A 92 12.98 15.78 -21.43
N ASP A 93 14.09 16.17 -22.04
CA ASP A 93 14.31 17.51 -22.59
C ASP A 93 13.79 17.66 -24.04
N GLY A 94 13.34 16.56 -24.66
CA GLY A 94 12.83 16.52 -26.02
C GLY A 94 13.91 16.59 -27.11
N SER A 95 15.20 16.54 -26.75
CA SER A 95 16.32 16.72 -27.68
C SER A 95 16.59 15.48 -28.55
N LEU A 96 16.36 14.30 -27.98
CA LEU A 96 16.63 12.99 -28.57
C LEU A 96 15.35 12.15 -28.60
N GLU A 97 15.16 11.40 -29.68
CA GLU A 97 14.21 10.29 -29.79
C GLU A 97 15.00 9.03 -30.13
N CYS A 98 14.81 7.95 -29.37
CA CYS A 98 15.51 6.69 -29.61
C CYS A 98 14.56 5.49 -29.53
N ASP A 99 14.97 4.37 -30.13
CA ASP A 99 14.32 3.08 -29.92
C ASP A 99 14.66 2.57 -28.51
N LEU A 100 13.70 2.64 -27.59
CA LEU A 100 13.89 2.23 -26.21
C LEU A 100 14.10 0.71 -26.09
N TYR A 101 13.54 -0.09 -26.99
CA TYR A 101 13.73 -1.53 -26.96
C TYR A 101 15.18 -1.89 -27.26
N SER A 102 15.73 -1.37 -28.37
CA SER A 102 17.12 -1.61 -28.75
C SER A 102 18.11 -1.09 -27.71
N LEU A 103 17.83 0.07 -27.11
CA LEU A 103 18.65 0.60 -26.02
C LEU A 103 18.57 -0.31 -24.78
N SER A 104 17.39 -0.79 -24.42
CA SER A 104 17.22 -1.69 -23.27
C SER A 104 17.92 -3.04 -23.51
N GLU A 105 17.88 -3.57 -24.72
CA GLU A 105 18.58 -4.79 -25.10
C GLU A 105 20.10 -4.62 -25.01
N GLU A 106 20.64 -3.48 -25.44
CA GLU A 106 22.05 -3.14 -25.28
C GLU A 106 22.44 -3.06 -23.79
N LYS A 107 21.63 -2.38 -22.97
CA LYS A 107 21.87 -2.31 -21.52
C LYS A 107 21.79 -3.68 -20.87
N ARG A 108 20.88 -4.56 -21.31
CA ARG A 108 20.79 -5.95 -20.85
C ARG A 108 22.07 -6.72 -21.13
N ARG A 109 22.55 -6.71 -22.38
CA ARG A 109 23.83 -7.34 -22.76
C ARG A 109 25.01 -6.79 -21.95
N TRP A 110 25.03 -5.48 -21.74
CA TRP A 110 26.07 -4.83 -20.95
C TRP A 110 26.06 -5.27 -19.47
N ILE A 111 24.92 -5.21 -18.77
CA ILE A 111 24.86 -5.64 -17.36
C ILE A 111 25.15 -7.13 -17.18
N MET A 112 24.75 -7.97 -18.15
CA MET A 112 25.03 -9.41 -18.11
C MET A 112 26.51 -9.73 -18.36
N GLY A 113 27.23 -8.90 -19.11
CA GLY A 113 28.67 -9.04 -19.28
C GLY A 113 29.52 -8.48 -18.13
N LYS A 114 28.94 -7.66 -17.25
CA LYS A 114 29.65 -7.01 -16.14
C LYS A 114 29.40 -7.63 -14.78
N ILE A 115 28.23 -8.23 -14.57
CA ILE A 115 27.83 -8.85 -13.31
C ILE A 115 27.56 -10.33 -13.58
N ASP A 116 28.01 -11.20 -12.69
CA ASP A 116 27.56 -12.58 -12.69
C ASP A 116 26.13 -12.67 -12.13
N TRP A 117 25.18 -12.96 -13.01
CA TRP A 117 23.76 -13.15 -12.68
C TRP A 117 23.40 -14.62 -12.46
N GLY A 118 24.32 -15.56 -12.70
CA GLY A 118 24.05 -17.00 -12.64
C GLY A 118 23.06 -17.50 -13.69
N VAL A 119 22.90 -16.78 -14.81
CA VAL A 119 21.96 -17.08 -15.89
C VAL A 119 22.56 -16.70 -17.24
N VAL A 120 22.28 -17.49 -18.27
CA VAL A 120 22.69 -17.20 -19.64
C VAL A 120 21.65 -16.31 -20.33
N GLU A 121 22.08 -15.46 -21.26
CA GLU A 121 21.18 -14.49 -21.92
C GLU A 121 19.96 -15.13 -22.58
N SER A 122 20.11 -16.33 -23.15
CA SER A 122 19.01 -17.06 -23.81
C SER A 122 17.89 -17.50 -22.87
N GLU A 123 18.10 -17.50 -21.56
CA GLU A 123 17.07 -17.82 -20.57
C GLU A 123 16.27 -16.59 -20.11
N VAL A 124 16.75 -15.38 -20.42
CA VAL A 124 16.08 -14.13 -20.06
C VAL A 124 14.95 -13.86 -21.05
N SER A 125 13.72 -13.70 -20.55
CA SER A 125 12.53 -13.59 -21.40
C SER A 125 12.55 -12.31 -22.24
N GLU A 126 12.49 -12.45 -23.57
CA GLU A 126 12.38 -11.32 -24.50
C GLU A 126 10.98 -10.68 -24.47
N GLY A 127 9.93 -11.49 -24.30
CA GLY A 127 8.56 -11.00 -24.17
C GLY A 127 8.39 -10.13 -22.92
N GLU A 128 9.03 -10.51 -21.81
CA GLU A 128 9.02 -9.72 -20.59
C GLU A 128 9.74 -8.37 -20.76
N LEU A 129 10.90 -8.37 -21.45
CA LEU A 129 11.59 -7.14 -21.82
C LEU A 129 10.71 -6.24 -22.68
N ALA A 130 10.05 -6.80 -23.70
CA ALA A 130 9.14 -6.07 -24.56
C ALA A 130 7.97 -5.44 -23.77
N ALA A 131 7.36 -6.19 -22.85
CA ALA A 131 6.31 -5.67 -21.99
C ALA A 131 6.80 -4.49 -21.13
N PHE A 132 7.99 -4.60 -20.54
CA PHE A 132 8.54 -3.53 -19.69
C PHE A 132 8.85 -2.27 -20.49
N VAL A 133 9.38 -2.42 -21.71
CA VAL A 133 9.59 -1.32 -22.64
C VAL A 133 8.26 -0.66 -23.02
N ALA A 134 7.23 -1.45 -23.36
CA ALA A 134 5.90 -0.92 -23.68
C ALA A 134 5.33 -0.07 -22.53
N TYR A 135 5.48 -0.56 -21.30
CA TYR A 135 5.02 0.16 -20.10
C TYR A 135 5.85 1.42 -19.85
N ALA A 136 7.18 1.35 -20.02
CA ALA A 136 8.10 2.46 -19.86
C ALA A 136 7.85 3.59 -20.89
N ILE A 137 7.48 3.26 -22.12
CA ILE A 137 7.09 4.25 -23.15
C ILE A 137 5.81 5.00 -22.72
N ALA A 138 4.83 4.28 -22.18
CA ALA A 138 3.58 4.88 -21.71
C ALA A 138 3.76 5.70 -20.42
N PHE A 139 4.64 5.27 -19.52
CA PHE A 139 4.81 5.83 -18.17
C PHE A 139 6.29 6.07 -17.81
N PRO A 140 7.04 6.89 -18.56
CA PRO A 140 8.50 6.99 -18.41
C PRO A 140 8.93 7.58 -17.07
N SER A 141 8.14 8.50 -16.51
CA SER A 141 8.42 9.13 -15.20
C SER A 141 7.87 8.35 -13.99
N SER A 142 7.07 7.31 -14.24
CA SER A 142 6.43 6.53 -13.18
C SER A 142 6.52 5.02 -13.45
N ASN A 143 7.63 4.60 -14.05
CA ASN A 143 7.85 3.22 -14.44
C ASN A 143 7.99 2.33 -13.20
N MET A 144 7.15 1.28 -13.12
CA MET A 144 7.21 0.26 -12.09
C MET A 144 6.82 -1.10 -12.68
N SER A 145 7.79 -2.01 -12.78
CA SER A 145 7.60 -3.29 -13.46
C SER A 145 7.25 -4.42 -12.51
N LEU A 146 6.38 -5.31 -12.96
CA LEU A 146 6.08 -6.60 -12.31
C LEU A 146 7.12 -7.62 -12.76
N ILE A 147 7.97 -8.10 -11.84
CA ILE A 147 9.18 -8.86 -12.19
C ILE A 147 9.08 -10.36 -11.95
N ASP A 148 7.93 -10.87 -11.50
CA ASP A 148 7.74 -12.27 -11.12
C ASP A 148 6.81 -13.03 -12.07
N THR A 149 6.71 -12.61 -13.33
CA THR A 149 5.84 -13.30 -14.29
C THR A 149 6.42 -14.65 -14.72
N TYR A 150 7.73 -14.71 -14.96
CA TYR A 150 8.43 -15.95 -15.29
C TYR A 150 9.36 -16.37 -14.15
N ASP A 151 10.39 -15.58 -13.89
CA ASP A 151 11.33 -15.79 -12.79
C ASP A 151 11.94 -14.44 -12.38
N VAL A 152 11.84 -14.12 -11.09
CA VAL A 152 12.31 -12.86 -10.53
C VAL A 152 13.80 -12.65 -10.76
N LEU A 153 14.59 -13.70 -10.53
CA LEU A 153 16.05 -13.62 -10.49
C LEU A 153 16.66 -13.96 -11.84
N ARG A 154 16.10 -14.90 -12.59
CA ARG A 154 16.65 -15.32 -13.88
C ARG A 154 16.20 -14.42 -15.04
N SER A 155 15.13 -13.64 -14.88
CA SER A 155 14.59 -12.81 -15.96
C SER A 155 14.17 -11.41 -15.50
N GLY A 156 13.20 -11.31 -14.59
CA GLY A 156 12.48 -10.07 -14.33
C GLY A 156 13.35 -8.93 -13.82
N VAL A 157 14.20 -9.17 -12.82
CA VAL A 157 15.09 -8.11 -12.29
C VAL A 157 16.11 -7.65 -13.32
N ILE A 158 16.60 -8.55 -14.18
CA ILE A 158 17.58 -8.24 -15.24
C ILE A 158 16.94 -7.31 -16.28
N ASN A 159 15.76 -7.71 -16.78
CA ASN A 159 14.99 -6.92 -17.74
C ASN A 159 14.57 -5.56 -17.15
N PHE A 160 14.16 -5.53 -15.88
CA PHE A 160 13.78 -4.28 -15.20
C PHE A 160 14.96 -3.30 -15.06
N VAL A 161 16.13 -3.79 -14.65
CA VAL A 161 17.34 -2.96 -14.55
C VAL A 161 17.74 -2.45 -15.92
N ALA A 162 17.71 -3.29 -16.95
CA ALA A 162 18.04 -2.89 -18.32
C ALA A 162 17.17 -1.74 -18.82
N VAL A 163 15.85 -1.83 -18.66
CA VAL A 163 14.90 -0.75 -19.01
C VAL A 163 15.11 0.48 -18.14
N THR A 164 15.42 0.31 -16.85
CA THR A 164 15.68 1.42 -15.92
C THR A 164 16.92 2.21 -16.30
N LEU A 165 17.99 1.55 -16.73
CA LEU A 165 19.19 2.20 -17.24
C LEU A 165 18.92 2.91 -18.58
N ALA A 166 18.16 2.30 -19.48
CA ALA A 166 17.77 2.91 -20.75
C ALA A 166 16.91 4.18 -20.55
N LEU A 167 15.96 4.15 -19.60
CA LEU A 167 15.19 5.32 -19.20
C LEU A 167 16.06 6.42 -18.58
N PHE A 168 17.07 6.02 -17.79
CA PHE A 168 18.00 6.96 -17.16
C PHE A 168 18.85 7.72 -18.18
N ASP A 169 19.32 7.05 -19.23
CA ASP A 169 20.01 7.69 -20.36
C ASP A 169 19.14 8.75 -21.06
N LEU A 170 17.80 8.59 -20.99
CA LEU A 170 16.82 9.54 -21.53
C LEU A 170 16.36 10.61 -20.51
N GLY A 171 16.95 10.65 -19.32
CA GLY A 171 16.63 11.63 -18.27
C GLY A 171 15.41 11.29 -17.40
N TYR A 172 14.90 10.07 -17.49
CA TYR A 172 13.82 9.57 -16.64
C TYR A 172 14.36 8.71 -15.49
N LYS A 173 13.53 8.47 -14.48
CA LYS A 173 13.87 7.58 -13.37
C LYS A 173 12.71 6.63 -13.10
N SER A 174 12.99 5.32 -13.11
CA SER A 174 12.05 4.32 -12.64
C SER A 174 11.75 4.52 -11.15
N ILE A 175 10.55 4.14 -10.72
CA ILE A 175 10.15 4.17 -9.32
C ILE A 175 10.62 2.90 -8.60
N GLY A 176 10.48 1.73 -9.24
CA GLY A 176 10.77 0.46 -8.58
C GLY A 176 10.20 -0.76 -9.28
N CYS A 177 10.08 -1.88 -8.56
CA CYS A 177 9.55 -3.14 -9.07
C CYS A 177 8.52 -3.75 -8.10
N ARG A 178 7.67 -4.64 -8.60
CA ARG A 178 6.70 -5.42 -7.81
C ARG A 178 6.98 -6.91 -7.89
N ILE A 179 6.88 -7.59 -6.75
CA ILE A 179 6.93 -9.04 -6.59
C ILE A 179 5.58 -9.49 -6.01
N ASP A 180 4.91 -10.45 -6.65
CA ASP A 180 3.59 -10.96 -6.29
C ASP A 180 3.62 -12.46 -5.91
N SER A 181 4.78 -13.11 -5.85
CA SER A 181 4.88 -14.55 -5.60
C SER A 181 6.28 -14.97 -5.14
N GLY A 182 6.37 -16.22 -4.66
CA GLY A 182 7.61 -16.79 -4.11
C GLY A 182 7.91 -16.37 -2.67
N ASP A 183 9.13 -16.64 -2.21
CA ASP A 183 9.61 -16.19 -0.90
C ASP A 183 9.95 -14.69 -0.98
N LEU A 184 8.98 -13.86 -0.61
CA LEU A 184 9.08 -12.40 -0.69
C LEU A 184 10.26 -11.84 0.12
N SER A 185 10.60 -12.46 1.25
CA SER A 185 11.71 -12.03 2.09
C SER A 185 13.04 -12.28 1.38
N TYR A 186 13.27 -13.52 0.95
CA TYR A 186 14.48 -13.89 0.21
C TYR A 186 14.63 -13.10 -1.08
N LEU A 187 13.57 -13.05 -1.89
CA LEU A 187 13.57 -12.36 -3.18
C LEU A 187 13.84 -10.86 -3.04
N SER A 188 13.27 -10.20 -2.02
CA SER A 188 13.53 -8.78 -1.80
C SER A 188 15.01 -8.49 -1.51
N LYS A 189 15.67 -9.34 -0.71
CA LYS A 189 17.09 -9.22 -0.38
C LYS A 189 17.99 -9.44 -1.58
N GLU A 190 17.68 -10.47 -2.38
CA GLU A 190 18.43 -10.77 -3.61
C GLU A 190 18.28 -9.65 -4.63
N VAL A 191 17.06 -9.11 -4.82
CA VAL A 191 16.81 -7.96 -5.69
C VAL A 191 17.59 -6.74 -5.19
N ARG A 192 17.57 -6.44 -3.89
CA ARG A 192 18.34 -5.33 -3.31
C ARG A 192 19.85 -5.50 -3.52
N THR A 193 20.37 -6.71 -3.33
CA THR A 193 21.78 -7.04 -3.55
C THR A 193 22.19 -6.79 -5.01
N ARG A 194 21.33 -7.16 -5.96
CA ARG A 194 21.55 -6.92 -7.40
C ARG A 194 21.50 -5.44 -7.74
N PHE A 195 20.59 -4.67 -7.14
CA PHE A 195 20.60 -3.21 -7.25
C PHE A 195 21.89 -2.60 -6.72
N GLY A 196 22.42 -3.13 -5.61
CA GLY A 196 23.74 -2.80 -5.07
C GLY A 196 24.86 -3.00 -6.09
N LYS A 197 24.97 -4.21 -6.64
CA LYS A 197 25.98 -4.55 -7.67
C LYS A 197 25.90 -3.65 -8.91
N VAL A 198 24.69 -3.31 -9.35
CA VAL A 198 24.49 -2.42 -10.51
C VAL A 198 24.92 -0.99 -10.19
N ALA A 199 24.65 -0.50 -8.99
CA ALA A 199 25.07 0.83 -8.57
C ALA A 199 26.60 0.97 -8.49
N GLU A 200 27.31 -0.11 -8.15
CA GLU A 200 28.78 -0.17 -8.14
C GLU A 200 29.40 -0.09 -9.56
N LEU A 201 28.63 -0.36 -10.63
CA LEU A 201 29.13 -0.29 -12.02
C LEU A 201 29.35 1.15 -12.54
N TYR A 202 29.11 2.16 -11.70
CA TYR A 202 29.09 3.59 -12.02
C TYR A 202 30.29 4.08 -12.87
N ASP A 203 31.48 3.52 -12.69
CA ASP A 203 32.69 3.94 -13.43
C ASP A 203 32.79 3.36 -14.86
N THR A 204 31.87 2.49 -15.30
CA THR A 204 32.03 1.69 -16.53
C THR A 204 30.89 1.79 -17.55
N ILE A 205 29.93 2.69 -17.34
CA ILE A 205 28.74 2.79 -18.20
C ILE A 205 29.10 3.38 -19.58
N PRO A 206 28.88 2.64 -20.68
CA PRO A 206 28.85 3.22 -22.01
C PRO A 206 27.58 4.05 -22.10
N SER A 207 27.72 5.36 -22.12
CA SER A 207 26.59 6.27 -22.35
C SER A 207 26.39 6.42 -23.85
N LEU A 208 25.12 6.36 -24.30
CA LEU A 208 24.72 6.78 -25.65
C LEU A 208 25.23 8.21 -25.96
N PHE A 209 25.38 9.01 -24.90
CA PHE A 209 25.94 10.36 -24.91
C PHE A 209 27.40 10.45 -25.41
N LEU A 210 28.21 9.39 -25.29
CA LEU A 210 29.58 9.34 -25.83
C LEU A 210 29.64 9.03 -27.33
N MET A 211 28.55 8.55 -27.96
CA MET A 211 28.50 8.35 -29.42
C MET A 211 28.21 9.66 -30.18
N SER A 212 27.71 10.69 -29.50
CA SER A 212 27.55 12.05 -30.04
C SER A 212 28.73 12.92 -29.61
N GLN A 213 29.69 13.11 -30.52
CA GLN A 213 31.01 13.74 -30.33
C GLN A 213 31.05 15.20 -29.81
N ARG A 214 30.40 15.57 -28.70
CA ARG A 214 30.52 16.91 -28.08
C ARG A 214 30.30 16.93 -26.57
N THR A 215 30.99 16.09 -25.80
CA THR A 215 31.05 16.25 -24.35
C THR A 215 32.33 16.96 -23.92
N PRO A 216 32.24 18.12 -23.24
CA PRO A 216 33.39 18.74 -22.58
C PRO A 216 33.96 17.79 -21.50
N PRO A 217 35.28 17.80 -21.24
CA PRO A 217 35.96 16.86 -20.34
C PRO A 217 35.61 16.98 -18.84
N TYR A 218 34.52 17.67 -18.48
CA TYR A 218 34.10 17.92 -17.09
C TYR A 218 32.69 17.41 -16.73
N PHE A 219 31.98 16.75 -17.64
CA PHE A 219 30.68 16.13 -17.29
C PHE A 219 30.91 14.82 -16.54
N ARG A 220 30.96 14.91 -15.20
CA ARG A 220 30.83 13.76 -14.30
C ARG A 220 29.51 13.04 -14.61
N HIS A 221 29.57 11.74 -14.81
CA HIS A 221 28.37 10.91 -14.83
C HIS A 221 27.59 11.11 -13.51
N PRO A 222 26.25 11.14 -13.51
CA PRO A 222 25.49 11.12 -12.28
C PRO A 222 25.58 9.73 -11.64
N SER A 223 25.84 9.65 -10.33
CA SER A 223 25.98 8.37 -9.61
C SER A 223 24.74 7.49 -9.77
N LEU A 224 24.97 6.17 -9.85
CA LEU A 224 23.91 5.17 -9.89
C LEU A 224 23.41 4.77 -8.50
N ASP A 225 23.86 5.44 -7.43
CA ASP A 225 23.50 5.13 -6.04
C ASP A 225 21.99 5.06 -5.80
N TRP A 226 21.23 5.86 -6.55
CA TRP A 226 19.76 5.88 -6.47
C TRP A 226 19.10 4.54 -6.87
N ILE A 227 19.77 3.69 -7.66
CA ILE A 227 19.26 2.36 -8.03
C ILE A 227 19.10 1.49 -6.77
N GLN A 228 20.00 1.63 -5.79
CA GLN A 228 19.90 0.91 -4.52
C GLN A 228 18.64 1.28 -3.74
N THR A 229 18.09 2.48 -3.99
CA THR A 229 16.90 3.03 -3.32
C THR A 229 15.60 2.81 -4.10
N LEU A 230 15.64 2.08 -5.22
CA LEU A 230 14.44 1.73 -5.97
C LEU A 230 13.43 0.98 -5.10
N ILE A 231 12.15 1.36 -5.21
CA ILE A 231 11.10 0.81 -4.34
C ILE A 231 10.83 -0.65 -4.70
N ILE A 232 10.90 -1.55 -3.72
CA ILE A 232 10.44 -2.93 -3.85
C ILE A 232 9.03 -3.02 -3.25
N VAL A 233 8.05 -3.27 -4.11
CA VAL A 233 6.66 -3.50 -3.71
C VAL A 233 6.41 -5.00 -3.61
N ALA A 234 5.92 -5.48 -2.47
CA ALA A 234 5.41 -6.84 -2.34
C ALA A 234 3.88 -6.84 -2.33
N SER A 235 3.29 -7.69 -3.15
CA SER A 235 1.86 -8.00 -3.11
C SER A 235 1.66 -9.52 -3.08
N ASN A 236 0.40 -9.97 -2.92
CA ASN A 236 -0.06 -11.37 -2.77
C ASN A 236 -0.27 -11.84 -1.34
N ASP A 237 -1.56 -12.05 -1.03
CA ASP A 237 -2.07 -12.52 0.27
C ASP A 237 -1.46 -11.86 1.51
N ILE A 238 -0.93 -10.65 1.34
CA ILE A 238 -0.40 -9.83 2.43
C ILE A 238 -1.50 -9.57 3.44
N ASN A 239 -1.19 -9.86 4.70
CA ASN A 239 -1.96 -9.56 5.89
C ASN A 239 -0.99 -9.27 7.05
N GLU A 240 -1.52 -9.04 8.25
CA GLU A 240 -0.67 -8.61 9.36
C GLU A 240 0.24 -9.72 9.91
N GLU A 241 -0.14 -10.99 9.78
CA GLU A 241 0.70 -12.13 10.17
C GLU A 241 1.86 -12.30 9.19
N THR A 242 1.59 -12.17 7.88
CA THR A 242 2.65 -12.25 6.86
C THR A 242 3.62 -11.09 7.01
N ILE A 243 3.15 -9.85 7.24
CA ILE A 243 4.04 -8.70 7.47
C ILE A 243 4.90 -8.91 8.71
N MET A 244 4.33 -9.43 9.81
CA MET A 244 5.10 -9.74 11.02
C MET A 244 6.20 -10.78 10.76
N SER A 245 5.87 -11.85 10.04
CA SER A 245 6.85 -12.88 9.66
C SER A 245 7.95 -12.32 8.74
N LEU A 246 7.60 -11.47 7.77
CA LEU A 246 8.59 -10.84 6.90
C LEU A 246 9.53 -9.93 7.70
N ASN A 247 9.00 -9.18 8.67
CA ASN A 247 9.80 -8.31 9.54
C ASN A 247 10.80 -9.12 10.39
N GLU A 248 10.37 -10.25 10.95
CA GLU A 248 11.25 -11.16 11.70
C GLU A 248 12.40 -11.69 10.82
N GLN A 249 12.13 -11.88 9.53
CA GLN A 249 13.12 -12.31 8.55
C GLN A 249 13.99 -11.16 8.04
N SER A 250 13.77 -9.90 8.46
CA SER A 250 14.52 -8.72 8.02
C SER A 250 14.49 -8.52 6.49
N HIS A 251 13.31 -8.51 5.89
CA HIS A 251 13.12 -8.27 4.46
C HIS A 251 13.66 -6.90 3.97
N GLU A 252 13.78 -6.73 2.65
CA GLU A 252 14.21 -5.46 1.98
C GLU A 252 13.07 -4.79 1.16
N ILE A 253 11.82 -5.18 1.43
CA ILE A 253 10.60 -4.56 0.85
C ILE A 253 10.43 -3.14 1.40
N ASP A 254 9.97 -2.21 0.56
CA ASP A 254 9.68 -0.81 0.94
C ASP A 254 8.18 -0.49 1.00
N ALA A 255 7.37 -1.28 0.29
CA ALA A 255 5.93 -1.07 0.20
C ALA A 255 5.13 -2.38 0.13
N PHE A 256 3.98 -2.42 0.78
CA PHE A 256 3.05 -3.55 0.74
C PHE A 256 1.77 -3.20 -0.01
N GLY A 257 1.44 -4.02 -1.01
CA GLY A 257 0.14 -4.02 -1.69
C GLY A 257 -0.82 -4.99 -1.04
N VAL A 258 -1.77 -4.49 -0.26
CA VAL A 258 -2.74 -5.31 0.50
C VAL A 258 -4.08 -5.34 -0.24
N GLY A 259 -4.58 -6.55 -0.51
CA GLY A 259 -5.78 -6.77 -1.31
C GLY A 259 -6.96 -7.36 -0.52
N THR A 260 -7.19 -8.65 -0.71
CA THR A 260 -8.38 -9.39 -0.24
C THR A 260 -8.63 -9.25 1.27
N HIS A 261 -7.59 -9.48 2.08
CA HIS A 261 -7.69 -9.45 3.54
C HIS A 261 -8.19 -8.11 4.07
N LEU A 262 -7.76 -7.01 3.44
CA LEU A 262 -8.11 -5.65 3.83
C LEU A 262 -9.52 -5.27 3.37
N VAL A 263 -9.84 -5.49 2.10
CA VAL A 263 -11.11 -5.05 1.49
C VAL A 263 -12.32 -5.87 1.96
N THR A 264 -12.10 -7.15 2.29
CA THR A 264 -13.16 -8.05 2.77
C THR A 264 -13.23 -8.16 4.29
N CYS A 265 -12.18 -7.69 4.99
CA CYS A 265 -12.03 -7.82 6.43
C CYS A 265 -12.19 -9.27 6.89
N GLN A 266 -11.48 -10.19 6.24
CA GLN A 266 -11.75 -11.63 6.26
C GLN A 266 -11.87 -12.23 7.67
N LYS A 267 -11.07 -11.77 8.65
CA LYS A 267 -11.14 -12.24 10.04
C LYS A 267 -12.48 -11.91 10.72
N GLN A 268 -13.07 -10.76 10.40
CA GLN A 268 -14.35 -10.33 10.93
C GLN A 268 -15.06 -9.38 9.95
N PRO A 269 -15.88 -9.91 9.02
CA PRO A 269 -16.51 -9.11 7.97
C PRO A 269 -17.67 -8.23 8.46
N ALA A 270 -18.02 -8.29 9.76
CA ALA A 270 -19.12 -7.53 10.36
C ALA A 270 -18.85 -7.12 11.82
N LEU A 271 -19.17 -5.87 12.16
CA LEU A 271 -18.98 -5.27 13.48
C LEU A 271 -20.14 -5.48 14.47
N GLY A 272 -21.26 -6.08 14.01
CA GLY A 272 -22.44 -6.27 14.86
C GLY A 272 -23.11 -4.97 15.32
N CYS A 273 -22.95 -3.85 14.60
CA CYS A 273 -23.60 -2.59 14.98
C CYS A 273 -25.12 -2.76 15.04
N VAL A 274 -25.72 -2.19 16.09
CA VAL A 274 -27.17 -2.16 16.33
C VAL A 274 -27.66 -0.72 16.29
N TYR A 275 -28.82 -0.51 15.68
CA TYR A 275 -29.58 0.73 15.80
C TYR A 275 -30.80 0.43 16.67
N LYS A 276 -30.94 1.14 17.78
CA LYS A 276 -32.00 0.91 18.76
C LYS A 276 -32.71 2.22 19.04
N VAL A 277 -34.03 2.18 19.05
CA VAL A 277 -34.84 3.26 19.60
C VAL A 277 -34.66 3.22 21.11
N HIS A 278 -33.98 4.23 21.65
CA HIS A 278 -33.76 4.34 23.09
C HIS A 278 -35.01 4.93 23.74
N ILE A 279 -35.93 4.05 24.15
CA ILE A 279 -36.94 4.40 25.15
C ILE A 279 -36.81 3.47 26.36
N TYR A 280 -36.57 2.16 26.16
CA TYR A 280 -36.35 1.20 27.27
C TYR A 280 -35.40 0.06 26.85
N PHE A 281 -34.13 0.11 27.25
CA PHE A 281 -33.22 -1.04 27.13
C PHE A 281 -32.35 -1.13 28.37
N ILE A 282 -32.52 -2.20 29.14
CA ILE A 282 -31.88 -2.35 30.44
C ILE A 282 -30.78 -3.39 30.31
N ARG A 283 -29.54 -2.92 30.39
CA ARG A 283 -28.39 -3.79 30.64
C ARG A 283 -27.92 -3.46 32.04
N LEU A 284 -27.88 -4.47 32.90
CA LEU A 284 -27.52 -4.32 34.31
C LEU A 284 -26.03 -3.96 34.41
N PHE A 285 -25.74 -2.77 34.96
CA PHE A 285 -24.40 -2.42 35.41
C PHE A 285 -24.19 -2.98 36.82
N GLN A 286 -23.01 -3.53 37.08
CA GLN A 286 -22.68 -4.09 38.40
C GLN A 286 -22.34 -2.97 39.39
N GLU A 287 -23.10 -2.87 40.48
CA GLU A 287 -22.90 -1.86 41.52
C GLU A 287 -21.55 -1.99 42.23
N SER A 288 -21.06 -3.22 42.38
CA SER A 288 -19.77 -3.53 43.02
C SER A 288 -18.54 -2.99 42.29
N LYS A 289 -18.70 -2.37 41.11
CA LYS A 289 -17.61 -1.86 40.26
C LYS A 289 -17.61 -0.33 40.11
N ARG A 290 -18.18 0.41 41.07
CA ARG A 290 -18.11 1.88 41.10
C ARG A 290 -16.67 2.36 41.24
N ALA A 291 -16.33 3.43 40.55
CA ALA A 291 -15.00 4.04 40.60
C ALA A 291 -15.13 5.56 40.58
N LEU A 292 -14.35 6.24 41.42
CA LEU A 292 -14.12 7.67 41.30
C LEU A 292 -13.02 7.91 40.27
N VAL A 293 -13.29 8.77 39.28
CA VAL A 293 -12.33 9.07 38.21
C VAL A 293 -12.11 10.57 38.16
N VAL A 294 -10.85 11.00 38.30
CA VAL A 294 -10.44 12.38 38.04
C VAL A 294 -9.78 12.40 36.67
N ALA A 295 -10.49 12.93 35.67
CA ALA A 295 -10.00 12.97 34.31
C ALA A 295 -9.10 14.20 34.09
N SER A 296 -7.93 13.99 33.48
CA SER A 296 -7.06 15.10 33.05
C SER A 296 -7.66 15.90 31.89
N LYS A 297 -8.53 15.27 31.09
CA LYS A 297 -9.23 15.89 29.96
C LYS A 297 -10.59 15.22 29.77
N VAL A 298 -11.61 16.01 29.45
CA VAL A 298 -12.96 15.52 29.09
C VAL A 298 -13.29 16.01 27.69
N GLU A 299 -13.65 15.08 26.80
CA GLU A 299 -13.99 15.38 25.41
C GLU A 299 -15.40 14.86 25.08
N THR A 300 -16.23 15.72 24.51
CA THR A 300 -17.55 15.32 24.00
C THR A 300 -17.39 14.64 22.65
N LEU A 301 -17.74 13.34 22.58
CA LEU A 301 -17.54 12.52 21.38
C LEU A 301 -18.62 12.71 20.31
N HIS A 302 -19.87 12.98 20.71
CA HIS A 302 -20.98 13.18 19.78
C HIS A 302 -21.08 14.64 19.36
N GLN A 303 -21.06 14.89 18.05
CA GLN A 303 -21.23 16.21 17.44
C GLN A 303 -22.46 16.20 16.53
N VAL A 304 -23.15 17.32 16.43
CA VAL A 304 -24.35 17.48 15.61
C VAL A 304 -23.93 17.86 14.19
N PHE A 305 -24.05 16.91 13.26
CA PHE A 305 -23.79 17.13 11.83
C PHE A 305 -25.06 17.38 11.02
N TRP A 306 -26.22 17.02 11.55
CA TRP A 306 -27.51 17.14 10.90
C TRP A 306 -28.53 17.65 11.91
N ALA A 307 -29.17 18.77 11.61
CA ALA A 307 -30.24 19.36 12.40
C ALA A 307 -31.27 19.99 11.46
N ASP A 308 -32.55 19.83 11.79
CA ASP A 308 -33.67 20.50 11.09
C ASP A 308 -33.67 20.30 9.56
N GLY A 309 -33.29 19.10 9.12
CA GLY A 309 -33.28 18.75 7.69
C GLY A 309 -32.09 19.29 6.90
N ALA A 310 -31.11 19.92 7.56
CA ALA A 310 -29.93 20.48 6.95
C ALA A 310 -28.62 20.01 7.62
N ILE A 311 -27.52 20.17 6.89
CA ILE A 311 -26.18 19.98 7.43
C ILE A 311 -25.89 21.12 8.40
N ALA A 312 -25.67 20.80 9.67
CA ALA A 312 -25.52 21.79 10.74
C ALA A 312 -24.10 22.39 10.82
N GLN A 313 -23.11 21.72 10.24
CA GLN A 313 -21.71 22.16 10.24
C GLN A 313 -20.96 21.59 9.02
N GLU A 314 -19.86 22.25 8.65
CA GLU A 314 -19.04 21.83 7.52
C GLU A 314 -18.49 20.41 7.72
N LEU A 315 -18.53 19.59 6.65
CA LEU A 315 -17.99 18.25 6.68
C LEU A 315 -16.47 18.30 6.55
N PRO A 316 -15.71 17.64 7.44
CA PRO A 316 -14.26 17.64 7.36
C PRO A 316 -13.78 16.97 6.07
N SER A 317 -12.70 17.49 5.50
CA SER A 317 -12.02 16.89 4.35
C SER A 317 -11.46 15.51 4.70
N ILE A 318 -11.26 14.65 3.70
CA ILE A 318 -10.72 13.31 3.93
C ILE A 318 -9.34 13.33 4.60
N ASN A 319 -8.51 14.33 4.27
CA ASN A 319 -7.18 14.51 4.87
C ASN A 319 -7.29 14.93 6.34
N ALA A 320 -8.19 15.86 6.67
CA ALA A 320 -8.44 16.23 8.05
C ALA A 320 -8.95 15.06 8.90
N ILE A 321 -9.80 14.19 8.32
CA ILE A 321 -10.24 12.95 8.99
C ILE A 321 -9.06 11.99 9.16
N ARG A 322 -8.24 11.78 8.13
CA ARG A 322 -7.05 10.91 8.19
C ARG A 322 -6.09 11.37 9.28
N ASP A 323 -5.77 12.66 9.33
CA ASP A 323 -4.86 13.22 10.33
C ASP A 323 -5.39 13.02 11.76
N ARG A 324 -6.69 13.28 11.96
CA ARG A 324 -7.36 13.03 13.24
C ARG A 324 -7.27 11.55 13.64
N VAL A 325 -7.50 10.62 12.71
CA VAL A 325 -7.42 9.17 12.98
C VAL A 325 -6.00 8.77 13.39
N ILE A 326 -4.99 9.18 12.61
CA ILE A 326 -3.58 8.89 12.88
C ILE A 326 -3.16 9.47 14.24
N GLN A 327 -3.52 10.71 14.52
CA GLN A 327 -3.23 11.35 15.82
C GLN A 327 -3.93 10.62 16.98
N SER A 328 -5.20 10.24 16.80
CA SER A 328 -5.94 9.50 17.82
C SER A 328 -5.27 8.16 18.12
N LEU A 329 -4.88 7.39 17.10
CA LEU A 329 -4.19 6.11 17.25
C LEU A 329 -2.86 6.24 18.02
N ARG A 330 -2.13 7.35 17.87
CA ARG A 330 -0.90 7.63 18.63
C ARG A 330 -1.17 7.84 20.13
N THR A 331 -2.32 8.44 20.48
CA THR A 331 -2.70 8.69 21.88
C THR A 331 -3.26 7.45 22.60
N VAL A 332 -3.74 6.44 21.87
CA VAL A 332 -4.28 5.23 22.49
C VAL A 332 -3.14 4.46 23.19
N ARG A 333 -3.40 4.03 24.43
CA ARG A 333 -2.43 3.23 25.20
C ARG A 333 -2.07 1.93 24.47
N LYS A 334 -0.81 1.50 24.60
CA LYS A 334 -0.28 0.32 23.88
C LYS A 334 -1.03 -0.98 24.22
N ASP A 335 -1.54 -1.12 25.44
CA ASP A 335 -2.28 -2.29 25.91
C ASP A 335 -3.67 -2.44 25.26
N HIS A 336 -4.26 -1.35 24.80
CA HIS A 336 -5.48 -1.38 23.97
C HIS A 336 -5.19 -1.64 22.49
N ARG A 337 -3.94 -1.43 22.05
CA ARG A 337 -3.51 -1.60 20.65
C ARG A 337 -2.90 -2.95 20.33
N ARG A 338 -2.61 -3.77 21.35
CA ARG A 338 -2.06 -5.12 21.12
C ARG A 338 -3.07 -5.98 20.37
N SER A 339 -2.55 -6.79 19.45
CA SER A 339 -3.36 -7.74 18.68
C SER A 339 -3.85 -8.90 19.53
N LEU A 340 -2.97 -9.43 20.37
CA LEU A 340 -3.28 -10.53 21.25
C LEU A 340 -3.83 -10.03 22.58
N ASN A 341 -5.07 -10.42 22.89
CA ASN A 341 -5.75 -10.17 24.16
C ASN A 341 -5.78 -8.70 24.61
N PRO A 342 -6.17 -7.70 23.78
CA PRO A 342 -6.16 -6.29 24.17
C PRO A 342 -6.89 -6.03 25.48
N THR A 343 -6.37 -5.12 26.32
CA THR A 343 -7.08 -4.70 27.53
C THR A 343 -8.45 -4.15 27.12
N PRO A 344 -9.56 -4.65 27.68
CA PRO A 344 -10.88 -4.10 27.37
C PRO A 344 -10.95 -2.60 27.69
N TYR A 345 -11.43 -1.80 26.73
CA TYR A 345 -11.68 -0.38 26.97
C TYR A 345 -12.91 -0.23 27.87
N LYS A 346 -12.75 0.47 29.00
CA LYS A 346 -13.83 0.62 29.99
C LYS A 346 -14.90 1.59 29.47
N VAL A 347 -16.16 1.15 29.53
CA VAL A 347 -17.32 2.00 29.28
C VAL A 347 -18.13 2.05 30.57
N SER A 348 -18.32 3.26 31.09
CA SER A 348 -19.00 3.52 32.36
C SER A 348 -20.16 4.48 32.15
N VAL A 349 -21.08 4.51 33.11
CA VAL A 349 -22.23 5.42 33.14
C VAL A 349 -22.13 6.35 34.33
N SER A 350 -22.77 7.52 34.23
CA SER A 350 -22.89 8.43 35.36
C SER A 350 -23.82 7.85 36.43
N GLU A 351 -23.68 8.30 37.67
CA GLU A 351 -24.55 7.91 38.78
C GLU A 351 -26.02 8.18 38.47
N LYS A 352 -26.35 9.37 37.96
CA LYS A 352 -27.72 9.74 37.58
C LYS A 352 -28.33 8.76 36.57
N LEU A 353 -27.56 8.38 35.54
CA LEU A 353 -28.02 7.44 34.52
C LEU A 353 -28.14 6.02 35.08
N TYR A 354 -27.22 5.60 35.94
CA TYR A 354 -27.28 4.31 36.62
C TYR A 354 -28.56 4.19 37.47
N THR A 355 -28.80 5.16 38.35
CA THR A 355 -29.99 5.17 39.22
C THR A 355 -31.27 5.17 38.39
N PHE A 356 -31.33 6.00 37.34
CA PHE A 356 -32.48 6.00 36.42
C PHE A 356 -32.73 4.63 35.78
N LEU A 357 -31.70 3.98 35.23
CA LEU A 357 -31.82 2.65 34.63
C LEU A 357 -32.18 1.57 35.67
N HIS A 358 -31.63 1.67 36.88
CA HIS A 358 -31.89 0.72 37.95
C HIS A 358 -33.32 0.82 38.48
N THR A 359 -33.82 2.04 38.71
CA THR A 359 -35.22 2.28 39.11
C THR A 359 -36.19 1.77 38.04
N LEU A 360 -35.94 2.07 36.76
CA LEU A 360 -36.76 1.55 35.67
C LEU A 360 -36.76 0.03 35.63
N TRP A 361 -35.63 -0.62 35.92
CA TRP A 361 -35.57 -2.07 35.98
C TRP A 361 -36.40 -2.64 37.11
N LEU A 362 -36.26 -2.12 38.34
CA LEU A 362 -37.05 -2.58 39.48
C LEU A 362 -38.56 -2.42 39.25
N GLN A 363 -38.98 -1.39 38.53
CA GLN A 363 -40.39 -1.15 38.20
C GLN A 363 -40.95 -2.10 37.14
N ASN A 364 -40.11 -2.64 36.24
CA ASN A 364 -40.55 -3.40 35.07
C ASN A 364 -40.03 -4.85 35.04
N ALA A 365 -39.18 -5.25 35.97
CA ALA A 365 -38.71 -6.62 36.09
C ALA A 365 -39.90 -7.51 36.50
N PRO A 366 -40.19 -8.60 35.77
CA PRO A 366 -41.24 -9.51 36.17
C PRO A 366 -40.92 -10.10 37.55
N ILE A 367 -41.90 -10.11 38.45
CA ILE A 367 -41.84 -10.88 39.69
C ILE A 367 -41.76 -12.35 39.26
N GLY A 368 -40.60 -12.97 39.42
CA GLY A 368 -40.48 -14.42 39.23
C GLY A 368 -41.40 -15.12 40.23
N GLN A 369 -42.27 -16.01 39.75
CA GLN A 369 -42.91 -16.97 40.63
C GLN A 369 -41.81 -17.86 41.22
N LEU A 370 -41.78 -17.97 42.55
CA LEU A 370 -41.02 -19.00 43.24
C LEU A 370 -41.68 -20.35 42.91
N GLU A 371 -41.00 -21.21 42.17
CA GLU A 371 -41.35 -22.64 42.07
C GLU A 371 -40.96 -23.39 43.34
#